data_AF-A0A1G6L8Q0-F1
#
_entry.id   AF-A0A1G6L8Q0-F1
#
_cell.length_a   1.000
_cell.length_b   1.000
_cell.length_c   1.000
_cell.angle_alpha   90.00
_cell.angle_beta   90.00
_cell.angle_gamma   90.00
#
_symmetry.space_group_name_H-M   'P 1'
#
loop_
_entity.id
_entity.type
_entity.pdbx_description
1 polymer ?
#
loop_
_entity_poly.entity_id
_entity_poly.type
_entity_poly.pdbx_seq_one_letter_code
_entity_poly.pdbx_strand_id
1 'polypeptide(L)'
;MTVIPHEFPATPVARLSRRQLLIAIAVAVMVAAGVLFVVKQAMRPSALEYAYEVCKLSSSSGARLADAGSTLILDTQGEDDLTGMDYLDLYCVSAALDMPTSVMTQIEQTRAMDGRVSGTWDGLSASWSYHPDSGLDLMVTAE
;
A
#
# COMPACT_ATOMS: atom_id res chain seq x y z
N MET A 1 -65.07 21.23 -48.40
CA MET A 1 -63.67 21.42 -47.96
C MET A 1 -63.34 20.32 -46.98
N THR A 2 -62.69 19.26 -47.45
CA THR A 2 -62.26 18.10 -46.68
C THR A 2 -60.83 18.35 -46.20
N VAL A 3 -60.61 18.40 -44.90
CA VAL A 3 -59.28 18.41 -44.30
C VAL A 3 -58.98 16.98 -43.85
N ILE A 4 -58.01 16.34 -44.49
CA ILE A 4 -57.49 15.03 -44.10
C ILE A 4 -56.34 15.29 -43.11
N PRO A 5 -56.43 14.85 -41.83
CA PRO A 5 -55.32 14.98 -40.91
C PRO A 5 -54.21 13.98 -41.27
N HIS A 6 -52.98 14.47 -41.43
CA HIS A 6 -51.79 13.62 -41.56
C HIS A 6 -51.39 13.09 -40.18
N GLU A 7 -51.60 11.79 -39.95
CA GLU A 7 -51.06 11.08 -38.80
C GLU A 7 -49.55 10.85 -39.00
N PHE A 8 -48.73 11.36 -38.08
CA PHE A 8 -47.31 11.04 -38.04
C PHE A 8 -47.13 9.60 -37.54
N PRO A 9 -46.31 8.76 -38.20
CA PRO A 9 -46.11 7.39 -37.75
C PRO A 9 -45.43 7.37 -36.38
N ALA A 10 -46.05 6.70 -35.41
CA ALA A 10 -45.44 6.44 -34.12
C ALA A 10 -44.18 5.59 -34.31
N THR A 11 -43.03 6.05 -33.78
CA THR A 11 -41.81 5.25 -33.76
C THR A 11 -42.01 4.03 -32.87
N PRO A 12 -41.74 2.80 -33.37
CA PRO A 12 -41.87 1.60 -32.56
C PRO A 12 -40.82 1.63 -31.44
N VAL A 13 -41.28 1.65 -30.19
CA VAL A 13 -40.41 1.47 -29.03
C VAL A 13 -40.03 -0.01 -28.99
N ALA A 14 -38.79 -0.33 -29.34
CA ALA A 14 -38.27 -1.69 -29.28
C ALA A 14 -38.34 -2.20 -27.83
N ARG A 15 -39.17 -3.21 -27.57
CA ARG A 15 -39.20 -3.90 -26.27
C ARG A 15 -38.09 -4.94 -26.22
N LEU A 16 -37.17 -4.79 -25.27
CA LEU A 16 -36.17 -5.81 -24.99
C LEU A 16 -36.86 -7.10 -24.55
N SER A 17 -36.47 -8.21 -25.16
CA SER A 17 -36.93 -9.52 -24.71
C SER A 17 -36.41 -9.82 -23.30
N ARG A 18 -37.13 -10.67 -22.55
CA ARG A 18 -36.72 -11.11 -21.22
C ARG A 18 -35.28 -11.66 -21.20
N ARG A 19 -34.85 -12.31 -22.29
CA ARG A 19 -33.47 -12.80 -22.46
C ARG A 19 -32.45 -11.67 -22.55
N GLN A 20 -32.75 -10.63 -23.34
CA GLN A 20 -31.87 -9.46 -23.45
C GLN A 20 -31.78 -8.69 -22.14
N LEU A 21 -32.88 -8.58 -21.38
CA LEU A 21 -32.87 -7.98 -20.05
C LEU A 21 -31.98 -8.77 -19.07
N LEU A 22 -32.10 -10.10 -19.06
CA LEU A 22 -31.27 -10.96 -18.21
C LEU A 22 -29.77 -10.86 -18.57
N ILE A 23 -29.44 -10.79 -19.86
CA ILE A 23 -28.06 -10.59 -20.32
C ILE A 23 -27.54 -9.22 -19.86
N ALA A 24 -28.32 -8.16 -20.04
CA ALA A 24 -27.92 -6.81 -19.63
C ALA A 24 -27.68 -6.73 -18.12
N ILE A 25 -28.53 -7.36 -17.31
CA ILE A 25 -28.35 -7.45 -15.85
C ILE A 25 -27.08 -8.23 -15.52
N ALA A 26 -26.85 -9.40 -16.14
CA ALA A 26 -25.67 -10.21 -15.89
C ALA A 26 -24.37 -9.45 -16.24
N VAL A 27 -24.34 -8.73 -17.36
CA VAL A 27 -23.21 -7.87 -17.75
C VAL A 27 -22.99 -6.75 -16.74
N ALA A 28 -24.06 -6.06 -16.33
CA ALA A 28 -23.96 -4.99 -15.34
C ALA A 28 -23.41 -5.50 -13.99
N VAL A 29 -23.85 -6.67 -13.54
CA VAL A 29 -23.35 -7.32 -12.32
C VAL A 29 -21.86 -7.68 -12.46
N MET A 30 -21.45 -8.25 -13.60
CA MET A 30 -20.04 -8.60 -13.85
C MET A 30 -19.14 -7.36 -13.87
N VAL A 31 -19.58 -6.27 -14.51
CA VAL A 31 -18.84 -5.00 -14.52
C VAL A 31 -18.73 -4.45 -13.10
N ALA A 32 -19.83 -4.42 -12.34
CA ALA A 32 -19.81 -3.95 -10.95
C ALA A 32 -18.88 -4.79 -10.07
N ALA A 33 -18.90 -6.11 -10.20
CA ALA A 33 -18.00 -7.01 -9.49
C ALA A 33 -16.52 -6.78 -9.87
N GLY A 34 -16.25 -6.58 -11.17
CA GLY A 34 -14.91 -6.25 -11.65
C GLY A 34 -14.38 -4.93 -11.08
N VAL A 35 -15.21 -3.88 -11.09
CA VAL A 35 -14.85 -2.57 -10.50
C VAL A 35 -14.60 -2.73 -9.01
N LEU A 36 -15.49 -3.40 -8.26
CA LEU A 36 -15.31 -3.65 -6.83
C LEU A 36 -14.02 -4.43 -6.54
N PHE A 37 -13.66 -5.40 -7.38
CA PHE A 37 -12.44 -6.18 -7.24
C PHE A 37 -11.19 -5.31 -7.42
N VAL A 38 -11.12 -4.53 -8.49
CA VAL A 38 -10.00 -3.60 -8.76
C VAL A 38 -9.85 -2.59 -7.63
N VAL A 39 -10.97 -2.01 -7.20
CA VAL A 39 -11.02 -1.04 -6.11
C VAL A 39 -10.55 -1.66 -4.78
N LYS A 40 -10.95 -2.90 -4.47
CA LYS A 40 -10.46 -3.62 -3.29
C LYS A 40 -8.97 -3.90 -3.35
N GLN A 41 -8.45 -4.30 -4.51
CA GLN A 41 -7.02 -4.54 -4.70
C GLN A 41 -6.21 -3.25 -4.49
N ALA A 42 -6.68 -2.13 -5.03
CA ALA A 42 -6.06 -0.83 -4.85
C ALA A 42 -6.15 -0.29 -3.41
N MET A 43 -7.14 -0.74 -2.62
CA MET A 43 -7.33 -0.37 -1.22
C MET A 43 -6.71 -1.36 -0.21
N ARG A 44 -5.99 -2.38 -0.66
CA ARG A 44 -5.26 -3.25 0.28
C ARG A 44 -4.13 -2.44 0.93
N PRO A 45 -3.97 -2.54 2.27
CA PRO A 45 -2.84 -1.90 2.93
C PRO A 45 -1.54 -2.31 2.26
N SER A 46 -0.60 -1.38 2.10
CA SER A 46 0.73 -1.72 1.62
C SER A 46 1.40 -2.70 2.60
N ALA A 47 2.42 -3.43 2.15
CA ALA A 47 3.23 -4.26 3.07
C ALA A 47 3.78 -3.43 4.24
N LEU A 48 4.09 -2.15 3.98
CA LEU A 48 4.58 -1.20 4.96
C LEU A 48 3.51 -0.81 5.99
N GLU A 49 2.29 -0.53 5.54
CA GLU A 49 1.15 -0.26 6.44
C GLU A 49 0.80 -1.49 7.27
N TYR A 50 0.82 -2.67 6.67
CA TYR A 50 0.63 -3.93 7.40
C TYR A 50 1.69 -4.14 8.47
N ALA A 51 2.97 -3.93 8.16
CA ALA A 51 4.06 -4.04 9.13
C ALA A 51 3.91 -3.03 10.27
N TYR A 52 3.55 -1.79 9.96
CA TYR A 52 3.31 -0.75 10.95
C TYR A 52 2.20 -1.14 11.94
N GLU A 53 1.08 -1.68 11.45
CA GLU A 53 -0.06 -2.09 12.27
C GLU A 53 0.22 -3.37 13.08
N VAL A 54 0.77 -4.41 12.45
CA VAL A 54 0.99 -5.72 13.13
C VAL A 54 2.05 -5.62 14.23
N CYS A 55 3.06 -4.75 14.03
CA CYS A 55 4.08 -4.44 15.02
C CYS A 55 3.65 -3.36 16.01
N LYS A 56 2.40 -2.87 15.93
CA LYS A 56 1.81 -1.88 16.85
C LYS A 56 2.66 -0.62 16.98
N LEU A 57 3.23 -0.18 15.87
CA LEU A 57 4.15 0.94 15.85
C LEU A 57 3.40 2.27 16.01
N SER A 58 4.15 3.28 16.45
CA SER A 58 3.64 4.64 16.62
C SER A 58 4.75 5.66 16.34
N SER A 59 4.38 6.91 16.05
CA SER A 59 5.38 7.98 15.95
C SER A 59 6.15 8.22 17.25
N SER A 60 5.57 7.89 18.40
CA SER A 60 6.26 7.91 19.70
C SER A 60 7.29 6.77 19.87
N SER A 61 7.23 5.73 19.05
CA SER A 61 8.17 4.59 19.07
C SER A 61 9.20 4.67 17.94
N GLY A 62 9.50 5.86 17.43
CA GLY A 62 10.47 6.04 16.34
C GLY A 62 10.00 5.52 14.97
N ALA A 63 8.71 5.25 14.77
CA ALA A 63 8.18 4.74 13.51
C ALA A 63 7.24 5.73 12.84
N ARG A 64 7.33 5.90 11.52
CA ARG A 64 6.42 6.78 10.77
C ARG A 64 6.12 6.24 9.39
N LEU A 65 4.83 6.18 9.05
CA LEU A 65 4.39 6.06 7.67
C LEU A 65 4.35 7.46 7.02
N ALA A 66 4.98 7.59 5.86
CA ALA A 66 4.97 8.78 5.04
C ALA A 66 4.39 8.45 3.65
N ASP A 67 4.23 9.48 2.81
CA ASP A 67 3.85 9.34 1.40
C ASP A 67 2.58 8.50 1.17
N ALA A 68 1.56 8.71 2.01
CA ALA A 68 0.32 7.95 1.97
C ALA A 68 0.52 6.42 2.11
N GLY A 69 1.50 6.00 2.92
CA GLY A 69 1.74 4.59 3.25
C GLY A 69 2.74 3.89 2.33
N SER A 70 3.36 4.59 1.37
CA SER A 70 4.38 4.02 0.48
C SER A 70 5.80 4.09 1.02
N THR A 71 6.02 4.78 2.15
CA THR A 71 7.32 4.94 2.80
C THR A 71 7.18 4.66 4.31
N LEU A 72 8.00 3.77 4.85
CA LEU A 72 8.13 3.48 6.28
C LEU A 72 9.49 3.97 6.76
N ILE A 73 9.49 4.86 7.74
CA ILE A 73 10.69 5.42 8.37
C ILE A 73 10.77 4.86 9.79
N LEU A 74 11.93 4.34 10.15
CA LEU A 74 12.24 3.69 11.42
C LEU A 74 13.49 4.35 11.99
N ASP A 75 13.42 4.75 13.24
CA ASP A 75 14.44 5.52 13.95
C ASP A 75 14.64 4.91 15.32
N THR A 76 15.74 4.17 15.51
CA THR A 76 16.04 3.48 16.77
C THR A 76 16.74 4.41 17.75
N GLN A 77 16.59 4.14 19.04
CA GLN A 77 17.26 4.94 20.06
C GLN A 77 18.80 4.87 19.96
N GLY A 78 19.47 6.02 19.85
CA GLY A 78 20.90 6.18 20.09
C GLY A 78 21.26 6.52 21.54
N GLU A 79 22.56 6.60 21.82
CA GLU A 79 23.08 6.92 23.17
C GLU A 79 22.69 8.33 23.65
N ASP A 80 22.55 9.29 22.74
CA ASP A 80 22.17 10.67 23.05
C ASP A 80 20.65 10.90 23.03
N ASP A 81 19.88 9.92 22.57
CA ASP A 81 18.43 10.03 22.42
C ASP A 81 17.69 9.65 23.71
N LEU A 82 16.70 10.47 24.08
CA LEU A 82 15.81 10.17 25.21
C LEU A 82 14.80 9.06 24.87
N THR A 83 14.46 8.90 23.59
CA THR A 83 13.45 7.97 23.08
C THR A 83 13.82 7.55 21.67
N GLY A 84 13.47 6.33 21.29
CA GLY A 84 13.55 5.84 19.92
C GLY A 84 12.91 4.45 19.82
N MET A 85 12.91 3.88 18.63
CA MET A 85 12.44 2.52 18.40
C MET A 85 13.28 1.49 19.17
N ASP A 86 12.61 0.53 19.80
CA ASP A 86 13.26 -0.63 20.42
C ASP A 86 13.68 -1.66 19.36
N TYR A 87 14.77 -2.37 19.62
CA TYR A 87 15.29 -3.37 18.69
C TYR A 87 14.30 -4.51 18.40
N LEU A 88 13.41 -4.87 19.33
CA LEU A 88 12.36 -5.86 19.09
C LEU A 88 11.31 -5.38 18.09
N ASP A 89 11.00 -4.07 18.07
CA ASP A 89 10.09 -3.49 17.09
C ASP A 89 10.73 -3.50 15.69
N LEU A 90 12.03 -3.17 15.61
CA LEU A 90 12.80 -3.30 14.35
C LEU A 90 12.78 -4.75 13.84
N TYR A 91 12.97 -5.73 14.73
CA TYR A 91 12.92 -7.14 14.36
C TYR A 91 11.51 -7.59 13.96
N CYS A 92 10.47 -7.05 14.60
CA CYS A 92 9.09 -7.29 14.17
C CYS A 92 8.86 -6.79 12.74
N VAL A 93 9.33 -5.57 12.43
CA VAL A 93 9.19 -4.99 11.10
C VAL A 93 9.97 -5.79 10.06
N SER A 94 11.21 -6.17 10.36
CA SER A 94 12.01 -6.98 9.44
C SER A 94 11.34 -8.32 9.13
N ALA A 95 10.73 -8.97 10.13
CA ALA A 95 9.96 -10.19 9.93
C ALA A 95 8.66 -9.94 9.15
N ALA A 96 7.91 -8.87 9.44
CA ALA A 96 6.65 -8.56 8.76
C ALA A 96 6.83 -8.17 7.29
N LEU A 97 7.99 -7.64 6.93
CA LEU A 97 8.37 -7.30 5.56
C LEU A 97 9.17 -8.41 4.85
N ASP A 98 9.28 -9.59 5.46
CA ASP A 98 10.06 -10.72 4.94
C ASP A 98 11.50 -10.32 4.55
N MET A 99 12.12 -9.43 5.34
CA MET A 99 13.45 -8.91 5.07
C MET A 99 14.48 -10.06 5.06
N PRO A 100 15.26 -10.24 3.98
CA PRO A 100 16.25 -11.29 3.91
C PRO A 100 17.28 -11.17 5.03
N THR A 101 17.70 -12.30 5.60
CA THR A 101 18.74 -12.33 6.64
C THR A 101 20.01 -11.59 6.22
N SER A 102 20.35 -11.58 4.93
CA SER A 102 21.50 -10.83 4.41
C SER A 102 21.34 -9.31 4.56
N VAL A 103 20.12 -8.78 4.37
CA VAL A 103 19.84 -7.34 4.55
C VAL A 103 19.87 -6.99 6.03
N MET A 104 19.20 -7.78 6.88
CA MET A 104 19.24 -7.57 8.33
C MET A 104 20.67 -7.65 8.88
N THR A 105 21.48 -8.61 8.42
CA THR A 105 22.89 -8.74 8.82
C THR A 105 23.70 -7.50 8.39
N GLN A 106 23.44 -6.94 7.21
CA GLN A 106 24.12 -5.70 6.80
C GLN A 106 23.70 -4.52 7.67
N ILE A 107 22.42 -4.38 8.02
CA ILE A 107 21.93 -3.37 8.95
C ILE A 107 22.68 -3.47 10.29
N GLU A 108 22.73 -4.67 10.88
CA GLU A 108 23.39 -4.91 12.18
C GLU A 108 24.91 -4.70 12.15
N GLN A 109 25.55 -4.86 10.99
CA GLN A 109 26.99 -4.67 10.82
C GLN A 109 27.37 -3.27 10.33
N THR A 110 26.39 -2.40 10.06
CA THR A 110 26.64 -1.04 9.57
C THR A 110 27.24 -0.20 10.69
N ARG A 111 28.35 0.48 10.39
CA ARG A 111 29.04 1.38 11.32
C ARG A 111 28.84 2.83 10.89
N ALA A 112 29.06 3.75 11.82
CA ALA A 112 29.02 5.21 11.58
C ALA A 112 29.78 5.67 10.33
N MET A 113 30.96 5.09 10.08
CA MET A 113 31.82 5.47 8.96
C MET A 113 31.42 4.85 7.61
N ASP A 114 30.49 3.90 7.59
CA ASP A 114 30.04 3.26 6.35
C ASP A 114 29.06 4.17 5.57
N GLY A 115 28.51 5.20 6.23
CA GLY A 115 27.60 6.16 5.62
C GLY A 115 26.22 5.57 5.34
N ARG A 116 25.59 6.02 4.25
CA ARG A 116 24.28 5.50 3.83
C ARG A 116 24.47 4.22 3.01
N VAL A 117 23.89 3.13 3.50
CA VAL A 117 23.82 1.83 2.83
C VAL A 117 22.42 1.61 2.27
N SER A 118 22.27 0.68 1.32
CA SER A 118 20.98 0.31 0.75
C SER A 118 20.88 -1.19 0.44
N GLY A 119 19.65 -1.67 0.32
CA GLY A 119 19.32 -3.05 -0.03
C GLY A 119 17.92 -3.15 -0.63
N THR A 120 17.66 -4.19 -1.41
CA THR A 120 16.37 -4.39 -2.07
C THR A 120 15.93 -5.86 -1.96
N TRP A 121 14.63 -6.09 -1.85
CA TRP A 121 14.01 -7.41 -1.85
C TRP A 121 12.51 -7.29 -2.14
N ASP A 122 11.92 -8.25 -2.87
CA ASP A 122 10.48 -8.38 -3.07
C ASP A 122 9.70 -7.08 -3.43
N GLY A 123 10.31 -6.22 -4.27
CA GLY A 123 9.71 -4.94 -4.67
C GLY A 123 9.77 -3.84 -3.60
N LEU A 124 10.55 -4.07 -2.54
CA LEU A 124 10.91 -3.10 -1.51
C LEU A 124 12.36 -2.66 -1.69
N SER A 125 12.60 -1.38 -1.38
CA SER A 125 13.92 -0.79 -1.29
C SER A 125 14.12 -0.20 0.09
N ALA A 126 15.25 -0.50 0.72
CA ALA A 126 15.66 0.07 1.98
C ALA A 126 16.94 0.89 1.83
N SER A 127 17.02 1.96 2.60
CA SER A 127 18.23 2.76 2.77
C SER A 127 18.38 3.11 4.24
N TRP A 128 19.59 2.91 4.78
CA TRP A 128 19.85 3.17 6.20
C TRP A 128 21.23 3.74 6.45
N SER A 129 21.39 4.32 7.64
CA SER A 129 22.67 4.68 8.24
C SER A 129 22.59 4.44 9.74
N TYR A 130 23.73 4.24 10.39
CA TYR A 130 23.79 4.02 11.83
C TYR A 130 24.85 4.91 12.46
N HIS A 131 24.58 5.49 13.62
CA HIS A 131 25.57 6.08 14.51
C HIS A 131 25.27 5.67 15.96
N PRO A 132 26.26 5.38 16.82
CA PRO A 132 25.98 5.08 18.23
C PRO A 132 25.13 6.16 18.93
N ASP A 133 25.49 7.44 18.74
CA ASP A 133 24.81 8.57 19.37
C ASP A 133 23.34 8.74 18.94
N SER A 134 22.99 8.44 17.68
CA SER A 134 21.65 8.70 17.11
C SER A 134 20.92 7.44 16.62
N GLY A 135 21.46 6.26 16.91
CA GLY A 135 20.90 4.98 16.47
C GLY A 135 20.92 4.75 14.95
N LEU A 136 20.09 3.81 14.52
CA LEU A 136 19.77 3.46 13.13
C LEU A 136 18.65 4.37 12.61
N ASP A 137 18.93 5.05 11.50
CA ASP A 137 17.91 5.67 10.62
C ASP A 137 17.71 4.75 9.43
N LEU A 138 16.52 4.17 9.29
CA LEU A 138 16.14 3.23 8.23
C LEU A 138 14.87 3.71 7.54
N MET A 139 14.93 3.82 6.22
CA MET A 139 13.79 4.12 5.35
C MET A 139 13.53 2.96 4.41
N VAL A 140 12.29 2.49 4.33
CA VAL A 140 11.83 1.46 3.40
C VAL A 140 10.73 2.01 2.51
N THR A 141 10.82 1.80 1.21
CA THR A 141 9.84 2.23 0.20
C THR A 141 9.36 1.04 -0.62
N ALA A 142 8.07 1.03 -0.98
CA ALA A 142 7.53 0.10 -1.96
C ALA A 142 7.66 0.68 -3.38
N GLU A 143 8.12 -0.14 -4.34
CA GLU A 143 8.19 0.20 -5.77
C GLU A 143 6.86 -0.01 -6.50
#